data_AF-W7D7X8-F1
#
_entry.id   AF-W7D7X8-F1
#
_cell.length_a   1.000
_cell.length_b   1.000
_cell.length_c   1.000
_cell.angle_alpha   90.00
_cell.angle_beta   90.00
_cell.angle_gamma   90.00
#
_symmetry.space_group_name_H-M   'P 1'
#
loop_
_entity.id
_entity.type
_entity.pdbx_description
1 polymer ?
#
loop_
_entity_poly.entity_id
_entity_poly.type
_entity_poly.pdbx_seq_one_letter_code
_entity_poly.pdbx_strand_id
1 'polypeptide(L)'
;YVLDYLEWSHYFLFSGEHQLIEITKEIGDYSFWLLLALGLFKPLLVAICLNTGWKGGMIFPAIFASGVMGYVTTWALDIHVGFLVTVFVAASCTKVVGRPFLTSSILLFVFPLQFFPFILITAFLVSLDWKNWLTKNLLKSS
;
A
#
# COMPACT_ATOMS: atom_id res chain seq x y z
N TYR A 1 13.92 -22.17 -17.39
CA TYR A 1 12.74 -23.07 -17.37
C TYR A 1 12.32 -23.49 -15.96
N VAL A 2 13.10 -24.22 -15.15
CA VAL A 2 12.73 -24.51 -13.74
C VAL A 2 13.14 -23.39 -12.78
N LEU A 3 14.15 -22.60 -13.14
CA LEU A 3 14.63 -21.48 -12.33
C LEU A 3 13.74 -20.23 -12.41
N ASP A 4 13.04 -20.01 -13.53
CA ASP A 4 12.16 -18.83 -13.69
C ASP A 4 11.00 -18.86 -12.71
N TYR A 5 10.41 -20.03 -12.39
CA TYR A 5 9.29 -20.14 -11.43
C TYR A 5 9.70 -19.86 -9.97
N LEU A 6 10.99 -20.04 -9.65
CA LEU A 6 11.52 -19.82 -8.30
C LEU A 6 11.73 -18.34 -7.99
N GLU A 7 11.95 -17.50 -9.01
CA GLU A 7 12.08 -16.05 -8.86
C GLU A 7 10.74 -15.40 -8.42
N TRP A 8 9.60 -15.91 -8.89
CA TRP A 8 8.27 -15.43 -8.50
C TRP A 8 7.92 -15.68 -7.04
N SER A 9 8.46 -16.76 -6.45
CA SER A 9 8.17 -17.14 -5.07
C SER A 9 8.69 -16.11 -4.06
N HIS A 10 9.80 -15.44 -4.39
CA HIS A 10 10.38 -14.42 -3.52
C HIS A 10 9.42 -13.26 -3.30
N TYR A 11 8.74 -12.76 -4.35
CA TYR A 11 7.79 -11.64 -4.26
C TYR A 11 6.63 -11.91 -3.27
N PHE A 12 6.32 -13.18 -3.01
CA PHE A 12 5.25 -13.61 -2.12
C PHE A 12 5.71 -14.01 -0.71
N LEU A 13 6.97 -14.44 -0.51
CA LEU A 13 7.45 -15.07 0.73
C LEU A 13 8.25 -14.17 1.69
N PHE A 14 8.69 -12.97 1.26
CA PHE A 14 9.50 -12.06 2.09
C PHE A 14 8.79 -10.75 2.47
N SER A 15 9.33 -10.03 3.47
CA SER A 15 8.82 -8.73 4.01
C SER A 15 8.43 -7.73 2.92
N GLY A 16 9.03 -7.81 1.73
CA GLY A 16 8.78 -6.93 0.61
C GLY A 16 9.81 -5.82 0.46
N GLU A 17 10.75 -5.66 1.40
CA GLU A 17 11.74 -4.57 1.42
C GLU A 17 12.67 -4.55 0.21
N HIS A 18 13.29 -5.69 -0.12
CA HIS A 18 14.17 -5.80 -1.30
C HIS A 18 13.39 -5.64 -2.61
N GLN A 19 12.18 -6.20 -2.64
CA GLN A 19 11.31 -6.17 -3.82
C GLN A 19 10.68 -4.80 -4.05
N LEU A 20 10.55 -3.99 -2.99
CA LEU A 20 10.15 -2.59 -3.09
C LEU A 20 11.16 -1.79 -3.91
N ILE A 21 12.45 -2.08 -3.71
CA ILE A 21 13.56 -1.41 -4.41
C ILE A 21 13.66 -1.90 -5.86
N GLU A 22 13.47 -3.19 -6.11
CA GLU A 22 13.49 -3.76 -7.47
C GLU A 22 12.27 -3.32 -8.30
N ILE A 23 11.07 -3.44 -7.74
CA ILE A 23 9.86 -3.00 -8.45
C ILE A 23 9.92 -1.51 -8.73
N THR A 24 10.34 -0.65 -7.81
CA THR A 24 10.41 0.79 -8.10
C THR A 24 11.36 1.17 -9.25
N LYS A 25 12.33 0.31 -9.61
CA LYS A 25 13.24 0.53 -10.74
C LYS A 25 12.71 -0.01 -12.07
N GLU A 26 12.03 -1.16 -12.05
CA GLU A 26 11.67 -1.92 -13.27
C GLU A 26 10.16 -2.18 -13.40
N ILE A 27 9.30 -1.52 -12.60
CA ILE A 27 7.83 -1.75 -12.62
C ILE A 27 7.19 -1.58 -14.00
N GLY A 28 7.79 -0.76 -14.87
CA GLY A 28 7.31 -0.50 -16.23
C GLY A 28 7.45 -1.68 -17.19
N ASP A 29 8.32 -2.64 -16.88
CA ASP A 29 8.56 -3.82 -17.74
C ASP A 29 7.59 -4.97 -17.42
N TYR A 30 6.85 -4.85 -16.31
CA TYR A 30 5.87 -5.86 -15.90
C TYR A 30 4.50 -5.63 -16.54
N SER A 31 3.84 -6.73 -16.89
CA SER A 31 2.48 -6.68 -17.44
C SER A 31 1.45 -6.21 -16.38
N PHE A 32 0.42 -5.47 -16.82
CA PHE A 32 -0.63 -4.99 -15.92
C PHE A 32 -1.36 -6.08 -15.16
N TRP A 33 -1.68 -7.19 -15.81
CA TRP A 33 -2.38 -8.30 -15.16
C TRP A 33 -1.58 -8.91 -14.02
N LEU A 34 -0.26 -8.98 -14.19
CA LEU A 34 0.66 -9.45 -13.16
C LEU A 34 0.72 -8.47 -11.99
N LEU A 35 0.86 -7.17 -12.26
CA LEU A 35 0.88 -6.13 -11.21
C LEU A 35 -0.44 -6.09 -10.43
N LEU A 36 -1.57 -6.20 -11.13
CA LEU A 36 -2.90 -6.32 -10.52
C LEU A 36 -2.97 -7.56 -9.60
N ALA A 37 -2.50 -8.71 -10.08
CA ALA A 37 -2.46 -9.93 -9.28
C ALA A 37 -1.57 -9.75 -8.03
N LEU A 38 -0.36 -9.20 -8.16
CA LEU A 38 0.54 -8.96 -7.03
C LEU A 38 -0.08 -8.04 -5.98
N GLY A 39 -0.72 -6.95 -6.41
CA GLY A 39 -1.37 -5.98 -5.53
C GLY A 39 -2.54 -6.58 -4.74
N LEU A 40 -3.24 -7.57 -5.30
CA LEU A 40 -4.40 -8.21 -4.65
C LEU A 40 -4.03 -9.46 -3.84
N PHE A 41 -3.16 -10.32 -4.35
CA PHE A 41 -2.84 -11.60 -3.69
C PHE A 41 -1.91 -11.46 -2.50
N LYS A 42 -0.96 -10.52 -2.50
CA LYS A 42 -0.01 -10.37 -1.38
C LYS A 42 -0.70 -9.99 -0.06
N PRO A 43 -1.64 -9.04 -0.02
CA PRO A 43 -2.42 -8.76 1.19
C PRO A 43 -3.22 -9.96 1.70
N LEU A 44 -3.78 -10.77 0.79
CA LEU A 44 -4.54 -11.98 1.15
C LEU A 44 -3.63 -13.02 1.83
N LEU A 45 -2.43 -13.25 1.29
CA LEU A 45 -1.47 -14.16 1.89
C LEU A 45 -1.02 -13.68 3.27
N VAL A 46 -0.79 -12.38 3.45
CA VAL A 46 -0.49 -11.80 4.76
C VAL A 46 -1.64 -12.04 5.75
N ALA A 47 -2.88 -11.83 5.32
CA ALA A 47 -4.06 -12.08 6.15
C ALA A 47 -4.16 -13.57 6.55
N ILE A 48 -3.91 -14.49 5.62
CA ILE A 48 -3.88 -15.94 5.89
C ILE A 48 -2.77 -16.27 6.90
N CYS A 49 -1.54 -15.82 6.66
CA CYS A 49 -0.39 -16.07 7.54
C CYS A 49 -0.66 -15.60 8.98
N LEU A 50 -1.19 -14.39 9.14
CA LEU A 50 -1.53 -13.84 10.45
C LEU A 50 -2.64 -14.66 11.14
N ASN A 51 -3.66 -15.08 10.38
CA ASN A 51 -4.73 -15.91 10.91
C ASN A 51 -4.25 -17.34 11.30
N THR A 52 -3.17 -17.82 10.68
CA THR A 52 -2.51 -19.08 11.05
C THR A 52 -1.53 -18.96 12.23
N GLY A 53 -1.43 -17.78 12.86
CA GLY A 53 -0.62 -17.57 14.07
C GLY A 53 0.81 -17.08 13.80
N TRP A 54 1.15 -16.71 12.56
CA TRP A 54 2.44 -16.12 12.24
C TRP A 54 2.59 -14.74 12.92
N LYS A 55 3.69 -14.52 13.66
CA LYS A 55 4.02 -13.23 14.27
C LYS A 55 4.90 -12.41 13.32
N GLY A 56 4.27 -11.69 12.39
CA GLY A 56 4.95 -10.87 11.38
C GLY A 56 4.37 -9.46 11.28
N GLY A 57 5.17 -8.52 10.77
CA GLY A 57 4.73 -7.14 10.53
C GLY A 57 3.86 -7.00 9.29
N MET A 58 2.90 -6.07 9.32
CA MET A 58 1.97 -5.80 8.19
C MET A 58 2.37 -4.60 7.33
N ILE A 59 3.32 -3.78 7.79
CA ILE A 59 3.60 -2.47 7.17
C ILE A 59 4.27 -2.65 5.80
N PHE A 60 5.38 -3.37 5.70
CA PHE A 60 6.08 -3.54 4.43
C PHE A 60 5.27 -4.28 3.35
N PRO A 61 4.54 -5.37 3.69
CA PRO A 61 3.64 -5.98 2.71
C PRO A 61 2.54 -5.03 2.24
N ALA A 62 2.02 -4.16 3.13
CA ALA A 62 1.06 -3.14 2.77
C ALA A 62 1.67 -2.07 1.84
N ILE A 63 2.88 -1.55 2.14
CA ILE A 63 3.59 -0.60 1.28
C ILE A 63 3.79 -1.19 -0.12
N PHE A 64 4.26 -2.44 -0.21
CA PHE A 64 4.48 -3.10 -1.49
C PHE A 64 3.19 -3.23 -2.30
N ALA A 65 2.15 -3.84 -1.71
CA ALA A 65 0.92 -4.13 -2.42
C ALA A 65 0.20 -2.86 -2.87
N SER A 66 0.12 -1.87 -1.98
CA SER A 66 -0.49 -0.57 -2.30
C SER A 66 0.34 0.26 -3.27
N GLY A 67 1.67 0.17 -3.23
CA GLY A 67 2.55 0.83 -4.20
C GLY A 67 2.35 0.29 -5.62
N VAL A 68 2.27 -1.03 -5.76
CA VAL A 68 1.92 -1.69 -7.04
C VAL A 68 0.53 -1.27 -7.51
N MET A 69 -0.47 -1.27 -6.62
CA MET A 69 -1.82 -0.82 -6.97
C MET A 69 -1.86 0.65 -7.41
N GLY A 70 -1.10 1.53 -6.74
CA GLY A 70 -0.96 2.94 -7.13
C GLY A 70 -0.38 3.09 -8.53
N TYR A 71 0.63 2.28 -8.88
CA TYR A 71 1.15 2.25 -10.26
C TYR A 71 0.11 1.73 -11.25
N VAL A 72 -0.60 0.64 -10.95
CA VAL A 72 -1.66 0.09 -11.81
C VAL A 72 -2.73 1.13 -12.12
N THR A 73 -3.07 2.00 -11.16
CA THR A 73 -4.06 3.06 -11.40
C THR A 73 -3.61 4.14 -12.37
N THR A 74 -2.31 4.28 -12.64
CA THR A 74 -1.79 5.24 -13.63
C THR A 74 -2.25 4.91 -15.06
N TRP A 75 -2.59 3.64 -15.32
CA TRP A 75 -3.10 3.21 -16.63
C TRP A 75 -4.53 3.71 -16.87
N ALA A 76 -5.28 3.99 -15.81
CA ALA A 76 -6.63 4.55 -15.89
C ALA A 76 -6.65 6.07 -15.66
N LEU A 77 -5.74 6.57 -14.83
CA LEU A 77 -5.61 7.97 -14.46
C LEU A 77 -4.26 8.48 -14.94
N ASP A 78 -4.25 9.35 -15.96
CA ASP A 78 -3.03 9.98 -16.51
C ASP A 78 -2.45 11.03 -15.54
N ILE A 79 -2.06 10.57 -14.34
CA ILE A 79 -1.55 11.35 -13.21
C ILE A 79 -0.14 10.85 -12.88
N HIS A 80 0.70 11.74 -12.36
CA HIS A 80 2.05 11.40 -11.92
C HIS A 80 2.10 10.16 -11.03
N VAL A 81 2.89 9.17 -11.46
CA VAL A 81 3.10 7.89 -10.78
C VAL A 81 3.47 8.06 -9.31
N GLY A 82 4.44 8.92 -9.01
CA GLY A 82 4.90 9.15 -7.64
C GLY A 82 3.77 9.60 -6.71
N PHE A 83 2.87 10.46 -7.19
CA PHE A 83 1.73 10.92 -6.42
C PHE A 83 0.73 9.79 -6.13
N LEU A 84 0.32 9.04 -7.16
CA LEU A 84 -0.64 7.94 -6.98
C LEU A 84 -0.08 6.87 -6.05
N VAL A 85 1.17 6.46 -6.24
CA VAL A 85 1.86 5.50 -5.36
C VAL A 85 1.89 6.00 -3.92
N THR A 86 2.29 7.27 -3.69
CA THR A 86 2.31 7.86 -2.35
C THR A 86 0.93 7.83 -1.69
N VAL A 87 -0.13 8.23 -2.39
CA VAL A 87 -1.49 8.29 -1.82
C VAL A 87 -1.98 6.90 -1.44
N PHE A 88 -1.78 5.91 -2.32
CA PHE A 88 -2.19 4.53 -2.06
C PHE A 88 -1.44 3.93 -0.86
N VAL A 89 -0.12 4.14 -0.80
CA VAL A 89 0.71 3.66 0.32
C VAL A 89 0.33 4.34 1.62
N ALA A 90 0.18 5.66 1.62
CA ALA A 90 -0.23 6.40 2.80
C ALA A 90 -1.59 5.96 3.32
N ALA A 91 -2.55 5.72 2.43
CA ALA A 91 -3.88 5.24 2.81
C ALA A 91 -3.82 3.82 3.42
N SER A 92 -3.13 2.89 2.76
CA SER A 92 -3.01 1.51 3.23
C SER A 92 -2.28 1.42 4.57
N CYS A 93 -1.12 2.07 4.68
CA CYS A 93 -0.34 2.08 5.92
C CYS A 93 -1.09 2.77 7.07
N THR A 94 -1.87 3.80 6.80
CA THR A 94 -2.66 4.46 7.85
C THR A 94 -3.71 3.51 8.42
N LYS A 95 -4.35 2.68 7.57
CA LYS A 95 -5.28 1.65 8.06
C LYS A 95 -4.58 0.57 8.87
N VAL A 96 -3.36 0.18 8.48
CA VAL A 96 -2.56 -0.83 9.19
C VAL A 96 -2.06 -0.34 10.54
N VAL A 97 -1.54 0.89 10.61
CA VAL A 97 -0.93 1.48 11.81
C VAL A 97 -1.98 2.11 12.73
N GLY A 98 -3.08 2.61 12.18
CA GLY A 98 -4.18 3.22 12.92
C GLY A 98 -3.90 4.61 13.52
N ARG A 99 -2.67 5.14 13.36
CA ARG A 99 -2.27 6.47 13.87
C ARG A 99 -1.67 7.32 12.75
N PRO A 100 -2.29 8.45 12.37
CA PRO A 100 -1.88 9.23 11.20
C PRO A 100 -0.47 9.84 11.35
N PHE A 101 -0.13 10.37 12.54
CA PHE A 101 1.20 10.92 12.80
C PHE A 101 2.30 9.87 12.72
N LEU A 102 2.10 8.71 13.37
CA LEU A 102 3.06 7.62 13.34
C LEU A 102 3.27 7.10 11.91
N THR A 103 2.18 6.95 11.16
CA THR A 103 2.25 6.54 9.74
C THR A 103 3.04 7.53 8.91
N SER A 104 2.76 8.83 9.07
CA SER A 104 3.45 9.88 8.33
C SER A 104 4.96 9.91 8.65
N SER A 105 5.34 9.72 9.91
CA SER A 105 6.74 9.62 10.32
C SER A 105 7.45 8.41 9.74
N ILE A 106 6.79 7.25 9.66
CA ILE A 106 7.36 6.05 9.03
C ILE A 106 7.56 6.27 7.53
N LEU A 107 6.54 6.82 6.86
CA LEU A 107 6.58 7.03 5.41
C LEU A 107 7.54 8.14 4.97
N LEU A 108 7.92 9.05 5.86
CA LEU A 108 9.02 10.00 5.62
C LEU A 108 10.37 9.31 5.34
N PHE A 109 10.59 8.10 5.87
CA PHE A 109 11.78 7.32 5.57
C PHE A 109 11.69 6.58 4.23
N VAL A 110 10.47 6.41 3.70
CA VAL A 110 10.20 5.64 2.47
C VAL A 110 10.10 6.56 1.25
N PHE A 111 9.53 7.76 1.42
CA PHE A 111 9.28 8.71 0.35
C PHE A 111 10.08 10.02 0.54
N PRO A 112 10.43 10.71 -0.55
CA PRO A 112 11.10 12.00 -0.46
C PRO A 112 10.21 13.05 0.20
N LEU A 113 10.85 14.01 0.89
CA LEU A 113 10.20 15.06 1.69
C LEU A 113 9.16 15.88 0.92
N GLN A 114 9.30 16.02 -0.40
CA GLN A 114 8.33 16.71 -1.26
C GLN A 114 6.92 16.13 -1.19
N PHE A 115 6.78 14.82 -0.94
CA PHE A 115 5.48 14.15 -0.86
C PHE A 115 4.86 14.19 0.54
N PHE A 116 5.58 14.70 1.54
CA PHE A 116 5.13 14.72 2.93
C PHE A 116 3.76 15.38 3.16
N PRO A 117 3.43 16.53 2.53
CA PRO A 117 2.11 17.13 2.70
C PRO A 117 0.98 16.19 2.27
N PHE A 118 1.17 15.46 1.17
CA PHE A 118 0.18 14.52 0.66
C PHE A 118 0.05 13.29 1.56
N ILE A 119 1.16 12.78 2.09
CA ILE A 119 1.15 11.68 3.08
C ILE A 119 0.34 12.09 4.31
N LEU A 120 0.58 13.29 4.83
CA LEU A 120 -0.08 13.77 6.03
C LEU A 120 -1.58 13.98 5.79
N ILE A 121 -1.95 14.65 4.69
CA ILE A 121 -3.36 14.87 4.33
C ILE A 121 -4.09 13.53 4.16
N THR A 122 -3.53 12.60 3.40
CA THR A 122 -4.15 11.29 3.16
C THR A 122 -4.27 10.47 4.44
N ALA A 123 -3.23 10.46 5.29
CA ALA A 123 -3.28 9.78 6.57
C ALA A 123 -4.37 10.36 7.49
N PHE A 124 -4.48 11.69 7.56
CA PHE A 124 -5.56 12.32 8.33
C PHE A 124 -6.94 11.96 7.78
N LEU A 125 -7.15 12.08 6.47
CA LEU A 125 -8.41 11.73 5.83
C LEU A 125 -8.83 10.28 6.09
N VAL A 126 -7.88 9.34 6.03
CA VAL A 126 -8.13 7.91 6.24
C VAL A 126 -8.38 7.56 7.71
N SER A 127 -7.79 8.32 8.62
CA SER A 127 -7.97 8.18 10.07
C SER A 127 -9.32 8.73 10.56
N LEU A 128 -10.00 9.55 9.75
CA LEU A 128 -11.33 10.04 10.11
C LEU A 128 -12.34 8.89 10.15
N ASP A 129 -13.06 8.82 11.26
CA ASP A 129 -14.01 7.76 11.55
C ASP A 129 -15.35 8.05 10.86
N TRP A 130 -15.36 7.88 9.53
CA TRP A 130 -16.43 8.36 8.64
C TRP A 130 -17.81 7.81 9.03
N LYS A 131 -17.88 6.58 9.52
CA LYS A 131 -19.14 5.94 9.97
C LYS A 131 -19.77 6.68 11.15
N ASN A 132 -18.95 7.12 12.11
CA ASN A 132 -19.38 7.83 13.30
C ASN A 132 -19.69 9.31 13.00
N TRP A 133 -18.93 9.91 12.09
CA TRP A 133 -19.18 11.28 11.63
C TRP A 133 -20.49 11.37 10.81
N LEU A 134 -20.70 10.45 9.87
CA LEU A 134 -21.91 10.40 9.05
C LEU A 134 -23.15 10.15 9.90
N THR A 135 -23.12 9.18 10.82
CA THR A 135 -24.29 8.88 11.67
C THR A 135 -24.66 10.06 12.55
N LYS A 136 -23.69 10.75 13.16
CA LYS A 136 -23.95 11.96 13.96
C LYS A 136 -24.53 13.12 13.13
N ASN A 137 -24.10 13.30 11.89
CA ASN A 137 -24.56 14.40 11.06
C ASN A 137 -25.89 14.11 10.35
N LEU A 138 -26.14 12.87 9.93
CA LEU A 138 -27.38 12.47 9.28
C LEU A 138 -28.54 12.40 10.28
N LEU A 139 -28.32 11.89 11.51
CA LEU A 139 -29.34 11.85 12.56
C LEU A 139 -29.68 13.23 13.15
N LYS A 140 -28.81 14.23 12.95
CA LYS A 140 -29.07 15.62 13.39
C LYS A 140 -29.93 16.40 12.38
N SER A 141 -30.11 15.83 11.18
CA SER A 141 -30.88 16.41 10.06
C SER A 141 -32.31 15.85 9.96
N SER A 142 -32.69 14.88 10.80
CA SER A 142 -34.02 14.24 10.89
C SER A 142 -34.70 14.57 12.21
#